data_AF-A0A9E3BQG3-F1
#
_entry.id   AF-A0A9E3BQG3-F1
#
_cell.length_a   1.000
_cell.length_b   1.000
_cell.length_c   1.000
_cell.angle_alpha   90.00
_cell.angle_beta   90.00
_cell.angle_gamma   90.00
#
_symmetry.space_group_name_H-M   'P 1'
#
loop_
_entity.id
_entity.type
_entity.pdbx_description
1 polymer ?
#
loop_
_entity_poly.entity_id
_entity_poly.type
_entity_poly.pdbx_seq_one_letter_code
_entity_poly.pdbx_strand_id
1 'polypeptide(L)'
;MPSKKRSGREGHLLVIGGAEDPDENEMVILPRLVEMAGGKEARIIVCSSPSENPEDKVRVYGDLFEKIGVAEVYGAAIADRAEADTPENLEAVERATAVFFTGGDQLRLTSLIAGTDFSERIRERVYGDGLVVAGTSAGAAAMSSVMIIGGRNEGTVRRED
;
A
#
# COMPACT_ATOMS: atom_id res chain seq x y z
N MET A 1 24.55 19.38 -0.07
CA MET A 1 23.69 20.59 -0.10
C MET A 1 22.79 20.57 1.13
N PRO A 2 22.60 21.67 1.87
CA PRO A 2 21.76 21.66 3.05
C PRO A 2 20.29 21.54 2.63
N SER A 3 19.56 20.56 3.18
CA SER A 3 18.16 20.35 2.85
C SER A 3 17.28 21.43 3.50
N LYS A 4 16.37 22.02 2.71
CA LYS A 4 15.31 22.90 3.22
C LYS A 4 14.44 22.06 4.16
N LYS A 5 14.29 22.50 5.42
CA LYS A 5 13.25 21.97 6.33
C LYS A 5 11.88 22.14 5.65
N ARG A 6 11.24 21.01 5.34
CA ARG A 6 9.88 20.97 4.77
C ARG A 6 8.89 21.06 5.93
N SER A 7 7.88 21.92 5.80
CA SER A 7 6.92 22.27 6.85
C SER A 7 5.61 21.48 6.80
N GLY A 8 5.58 20.36 6.07
CA GLY A 8 4.44 19.44 6.03
C GLY A 8 4.52 18.40 7.14
N ARG A 9 3.39 17.75 7.45
CA ARG A 9 3.38 16.58 8.33
C ARG A 9 4.09 15.44 7.59
N GLU A 10 5.13 14.84 8.18
CA GLU A 10 5.85 13.74 7.53
C GLU A 10 4.92 12.53 7.35
N GLY A 11 4.84 11.98 6.13
CA GLY A 11 4.06 10.78 5.85
C GLY A 11 4.64 9.56 6.55
N HIS A 12 3.81 8.54 6.70
CA HIS A 12 4.19 7.30 7.39
C HIS A 12 4.29 6.13 6.41
N LEU A 13 5.31 5.29 6.60
CA LEU A 13 5.45 4.03 5.88
C LEU A 13 5.19 2.85 6.85
N LEU A 14 4.23 2.00 6.52
CA LEU A 14 3.89 0.80 7.29
C LEU A 14 4.21 -0.47 6.47
N VAL A 15 5.29 -1.14 6.83
CA VAL A 15 5.82 -2.32 6.12
C VAL A 15 5.37 -3.59 6.85
N ILE A 16 4.59 -4.44 6.19
CA ILE A 16 3.94 -5.61 6.79
C ILE A 16 4.49 -6.89 6.15
N GLY A 17 4.95 -7.83 6.98
CA GLY A 17 5.67 -9.04 6.53
C GLY A 17 4.84 -10.07 5.76
N GLY A 18 3.53 -9.86 5.57
CA GLY A 18 2.60 -10.86 5.08
C GLY A 18 1.90 -11.63 6.20
N ALA A 19 0.86 -12.39 5.84
CA ALA A 19 -0.04 -13.06 6.77
C ALA A 19 -0.67 -12.12 7.81
N GLU A 20 -0.92 -10.87 7.43
CA GLU A 20 -1.80 -10.01 8.19
C GLU A 20 -3.18 -10.66 8.24
N ASP A 21 -3.65 -10.88 9.46
CA ASP A 21 -4.81 -11.72 9.69
C ASP A 21 -6.05 -11.07 9.09
N PRO A 22 -6.72 -11.71 8.10
CA PRO A 22 -8.03 -11.26 7.67
C PRO A 22 -9.11 -11.64 8.69
N ASP A 23 -8.79 -12.40 9.75
CA ASP A 23 -9.69 -12.58 10.88
C ASP A 23 -9.86 -11.27 11.63
N GLU A 24 -11.09 -10.78 11.60
CA GLU A 24 -11.51 -9.51 12.17
C GLU A 24 -11.23 -9.40 13.67
N ASN A 25 -11.11 -10.53 14.39
CA ASN A 25 -10.87 -10.55 15.84
C ASN A 25 -9.38 -10.44 16.18
N GLU A 26 -8.48 -10.74 15.25
CA GLU A 26 -7.02 -10.75 15.45
C GLU A 26 -6.30 -9.65 14.66
N MET A 27 -7.04 -8.86 13.88
CA MET A 27 -6.51 -7.83 13.00
C MET A 27 -6.01 -6.58 13.75
N VAL A 28 -4.72 -6.56 14.13
CA VAL A 28 -4.11 -5.42 14.83
C VAL A 28 -3.60 -4.33 13.87
N ILE A 29 -3.19 -4.71 12.65
CA ILE A 29 -2.42 -3.83 11.76
C ILE A 29 -3.31 -2.88 10.96
N LEU A 30 -4.42 -3.36 10.38
CA LEU A 30 -5.30 -2.51 9.56
C LEU A 30 -6.00 -1.40 10.38
N PRO A 31 -6.47 -1.63 11.62
CA PRO A 31 -6.97 -0.55 12.47
C PRO A 31 -5.93 0.52 12.75
N ARG A 32 -4.66 0.12 12.96
CA ARG A 32 -3.56 1.06 13.16
C ARG A 32 -3.29 1.90 11.92
N LEU A 33 -3.33 1.28 10.74
CA LEU A 33 -3.26 2.00 9.45
C LEU A 33 -4.38 3.05 9.36
N VAL A 34 -5.62 2.66 9.66
CA VAL A 34 -6.78 3.56 9.63
C VAL A 34 -6.60 4.74 10.61
N GLU A 35 -6.14 4.48 11.83
CA GLU A 35 -5.84 5.54 12.81
C GLU A 35 -4.81 6.55 12.27
N MET A 36 -3.73 6.05 11.67
CA MET A 36 -2.69 6.88 11.05
C MET A 36 -3.21 7.68 9.85
N ALA A 37 -4.17 7.10 9.11
CA ALA A 37 -4.81 7.69 7.94
C ALA A 37 -5.94 8.69 8.27
N GLY A 38 -6.21 8.97 9.56
CA GLY A 38 -7.24 9.94 9.98
C GLY A 38 -8.50 9.31 10.57
N GLY A 39 -8.50 8.01 10.87
CA GLY A 39 -9.60 7.31 11.51
C GLY A 39 -10.84 7.28 10.61
N LYS A 40 -11.95 7.83 11.09
CA LYS A 40 -13.23 7.83 10.37
C LYS A 40 -13.23 8.65 9.09
N GLU A 41 -12.33 9.64 8.99
CA GLU A 41 -12.18 10.47 7.79
C GLU A 41 -11.21 9.85 6.78
N ALA A 42 -10.68 8.66 7.07
CA ALA A 42 -9.71 8.02 6.20
C ALA A 42 -10.31 7.69 4.84
N ARG A 43 -9.53 7.94 3.79
CA ARG A 43 -9.85 7.59 2.40
C ARG A 43 -8.72 6.71 1.90
N ILE A 44 -8.99 5.43 1.73
CA ILE A 44 -7.96 4.42 1.49
C ILE A 44 -8.03 3.91 0.06
N ILE A 45 -6.91 4.00 -0.65
CA ILE A 45 -6.73 3.27 -1.91
C ILE A 45 -6.24 1.86 -1.59
N VAL A 46 -6.93 0.84 -2.10
CA VAL A 46 -6.48 -0.55 -2.07
C VAL A 46 -5.91 -0.91 -3.44
N CYS A 47 -4.58 -0.95 -3.56
CA CYS A 47 -3.89 -1.31 -4.79
C CYS A 47 -3.57 -2.81 -4.79
N SER A 48 -4.30 -3.56 -5.63
CA SER A 48 -4.23 -5.03 -5.68
C SER A 48 -3.53 -5.59 -6.91
N SER A 49 -2.90 -4.73 -7.72
CA SER A 49 -2.11 -5.08 -8.91
C SER A 49 -1.08 -6.21 -8.77
N PRO A 50 -0.41 -6.44 -7.62
CA PRO A 50 0.47 -7.61 -7.45
C PRO A 50 -0.30 -8.95 -7.46
N SER A 51 -1.59 -8.97 -7.14
CA SER A 51 -2.39 -10.19 -7.01
C SER A 51 -2.69 -10.86 -8.36
N GLU A 52 -2.82 -12.18 -8.36
CA GLU A 52 -3.41 -12.94 -9.48
C GLU A 52 -4.92 -12.75 -9.58
N ASN A 53 -5.57 -12.40 -8.46
CA ASN A 53 -6.99 -12.06 -8.39
C ASN A 53 -7.15 -10.65 -7.79
N PRO A 54 -6.92 -9.57 -8.56
CA PRO A 54 -6.95 -8.19 -8.06
C PRO A 54 -8.30 -7.77 -7.49
N GLU A 55 -9.39 -8.13 -8.16
CA GLU A 55 -10.75 -7.74 -7.77
C GLU A 55 -11.18 -8.35 -6.44
N ASP A 56 -10.86 -9.63 -6.22
CA ASP A 56 -11.13 -10.29 -4.94
C ASP A 56 -10.37 -9.65 -3.80
N LYS A 57 -9.13 -9.20 -4.05
CA LYS A 57 -8.33 -8.49 -3.04
C LYS A 57 -8.91 -7.10 -2.74
N VAL A 58 -9.36 -6.36 -3.75
CA VAL A 58 -10.06 -5.09 -3.55
C VAL A 58 -11.29 -5.32 -2.67
N ARG A 59 -12.12 -6.31 -2.99
CA ARG A 59 -13.32 -6.64 -2.21
C ARG A 59 -12.98 -7.00 -0.77
N VAL A 60 -12.07 -7.95 -0.56
CA VAL A 60 -11.72 -8.42 0.80
C VAL A 60 -11.17 -7.29 1.68
N TYR A 61 -10.19 -6.52 1.22
CA TYR A 61 -9.67 -5.42 2.04
C TYR A 61 -10.64 -4.25 2.12
N GLY A 62 -11.45 -4.03 1.07
CA GLY A 62 -12.50 -3.01 1.09
C GLY A 62 -13.52 -3.27 2.18
N ASP A 63 -14.06 -4.49 2.23
CA ASP A 63 -15.00 -4.94 3.28
C ASP A 63 -14.37 -4.75 4.68
N LEU A 64 -13.09 -5.08 4.84
CA LEU A 64 -12.38 -4.91 6.12
C LEU A 64 -12.23 -3.42 6.49
N PHE A 65 -11.82 -2.55 5.57
CA PHE A 65 -11.66 -1.12 5.85
C PHE A 65 -13.00 -0.42 6.11
N GLU A 66 -14.03 -0.74 5.34
CA GLU A 66 -15.40 -0.25 5.57
C GLU A 66 -15.90 -0.67 6.95
N LYS A 67 -15.65 -1.92 7.36
CA LYS A 67 -15.99 -2.41 8.68
C LYS A 67 -15.24 -1.72 9.82
N ILE A 68 -13.96 -1.37 9.61
CA ILE A 68 -13.20 -0.55 10.56
C ILE A 68 -13.79 0.87 10.67
N GLY A 69 -14.44 1.35 9.61
CA GLY A 69 -15.23 2.58 9.61
C GLY A 69 -14.55 3.77 8.94
N VAL A 70 -13.83 3.53 7.83
CA VAL A 70 -13.25 4.59 6.99
C VAL A 70 -14.33 5.37 6.23
N ALA A 71 -14.02 6.57 5.76
CA ALA A 71 -14.95 7.39 4.97
C ALA A 71 -15.11 6.87 3.54
N GLU A 72 -14.04 6.32 2.97
CA GLU A 72 -14.03 5.86 1.59
C GLU A 72 -12.95 4.79 1.35
N VAL A 73 -13.30 3.80 0.54
CA VAL A 73 -12.35 2.86 -0.06
C VAL A 73 -12.40 3.01 -1.58
N TYR A 74 -11.24 3.14 -2.21
CA TYR A 74 -11.08 3.11 -3.66
C TYR A 74 -10.25 1.89 -4.08
N GLY A 75 -10.80 1.05 -4.95
CA GLY A 75 -10.09 -0.12 -5.48
C GLY A 75 -9.26 0.23 -6.71
N ALA A 76 -7.95 -0.01 -6.65
CA ALA A 76 -7.01 0.17 -7.76
C ALA A 76 -6.46 -1.19 -8.22
N ALA A 77 -7.23 -1.88 -9.05
CA ALA A 77 -6.86 -3.15 -9.69
C ALA A 77 -6.13 -2.91 -11.03
N ILE A 78 -5.09 -2.07 -11.02
CA ILE A 78 -4.37 -1.64 -12.24
C ILE A 78 -3.76 -2.87 -12.93
N ALA A 79 -4.15 -3.12 -14.18
CA ALA A 79 -3.74 -4.26 -14.99
C ALA A 79 -2.63 -3.92 -16.00
N ASP A 80 -2.50 -2.65 -16.37
CA ASP A 80 -1.42 -2.14 -17.21
C ASP A 80 -0.96 -0.73 -16.78
N ARG A 81 0.13 -0.24 -17.39
CA ARG A 81 0.72 1.06 -17.01
C ARG A 81 -0.15 2.26 -17.38
N ALA A 82 -0.93 2.17 -18.45
CA ALA A 82 -1.78 3.28 -18.90
C ALA A 82 -2.98 3.44 -17.96
N GLU A 83 -3.50 2.34 -17.42
CA GLU A 83 -4.53 2.37 -16.40
C GLU A 83 -4.08 3.10 -15.14
N ALA A 84 -2.81 3.00 -14.73
CA ALA A 84 -2.30 3.71 -13.55
C ALA A 84 -2.52 5.23 -13.65
N ASP A 85 -2.37 5.78 -14.86
CA ASP A 85 -2.39 7.22 -15.12
C ASP A 85 -3.75 7.71 -15.65
N THR A 86 -4.81 6.92 -15.46
CA THR A 86 -6.17 7.39 -15.77
C THR A 86 -6.57 8.55 -14.84
N PRO A 87 -7.42 9.49 -15.32
CA PRO A 87 -7.90 10.58 -14.49
C PRO A 87 -8.51 10.12 -13.15
N GLU A 88 -9.22 9.00 -13.17
CA GLU A 88 -9.88 8.43 -12.00
C GLU A 88 -8.87 7.97 -10.93
N ASN A 89 -7.82 7.26 -11.34
CA ASN A 89 -6.77 6.79 -10.44
C ASN A 89 -5.95 7.95 -9.87
N LEU A 90 -5.64 8.95 -10.70
CA LEU A 90 -4.91 10.13 -10.25
C LEU A 90 -5.75 11.00 -9.31
N GLU A 91 -7.05 11.17 -9.56
CA GLU A 91 -7.96 11.88 -8.65
C GLU A 91 -8.11 11.14 -7.32
N ALA A 92 -8.20 9.81 -7.35
CA ALA A 92 -8.20 8.99 -6.13
C ALA A 92 -6.93 9.25 -5.32
N VAL A 93 -5.76 9.29 -5.97
CA VAL A 93 -4.49 9.62 -5.31
C VAL A 93 -4.50 11.01 -4.70
N GLU A 94 -5.12 12.04 -5.30
CA GLU A 94 -5.18 13.37 -4.69
C GLU A 94 -6.02 13.41 -3.41
N ARG A 95 -7.08 12.59 -3.35
CA ARG A 95 -8.03 12.57 -2.22
C ARG A 95 -7.65 11.61 -1.11
N ALA A 96 -6.77 10.65 -1.38
CA ALA A 96 -6.43 9.62 -0.42
C ALA A 96 -5.77 10.17 0.85
N THR A 97 -5.99 9.50 1.97
CA THR A 97 -5.20 9.69 3.19
C THR A 97 -4.31 8.48 3.48
N ALA A 98 -4.58 7.34 2.82
CA ALA A 98 -3.66 6.23 2.75
C ALA A 98 -3.70 5.47 1.42
N VAL A 99 -2.59 4.81 1.08
CA VAL A 99 -2.51 3.80 0.02
C VAL A 99 -2.04 2.48 0.63
N PHE A 100 -2.79 1.41 0.41
CA PHE A 100 -2.48 0.06 0.84
C PHE A 100 -2.18 -0.83 -0.37
N PHE A 101 -0.93 -1.29 -0.49
CA PHE A 101 -0.50 -2.24 -1.51
C PHE A 101 -0.63 -3.68 -0.99
N THR A 102 -1.44 -4.50 -1.65
CA THR A 102 -1.67 -5.88 -1.22
C THR A 102 -0.47 -6.80 -1.51
N GLY A 103 -0.55 -8.05 -1.02
CA GLY A 103 0.37 -9.12 -1.41
C GLY A 103 0.14 -9.64 -2.83
N GLY A 104 1.07 -10.46 -3.31
CA GLY A 104 1.08 -11.05 -4.66
C GLY A 104 2.51 -11.13 -5.21
N ASP A 105 2.73 -10.65 -6.43
CA ASP A 105 4.05 -10.55 -7.08
C ASP A 105 4.59 -9.11 -7.09
N GLN A 106 5.69 -8.88 -6.39
CA GLN A 106 6.38 -7.59 -6.32
C GLN A 106 6.98 -7.12 -7.66
N LEU A 107 7.39 -8.04 -8.54
CA LEU A 107 7.84 -7.71 -9.90
C LEU A 107 6.67 -7.22 -10.75
N ARG A 108 5.50 -7.86 -10.62
CA ARG A 108 4.27 -7.40 -11.27
C ARG A 108 3.92 -5.98 -10.81
N LEU A 109 3.84 -5.75 -9.49
CA LEU A 109 3.55 -4.42 -8.94
C LEU A 109 4.51 -3.35 -9.47
N THR A 110 5.82 -3.58 -9.39
CA THR A 110 6.82 -2.60 -9.85
C THR A 110 6.77 -2.39 -11.36
N SER A 111 6.54 -3.43 -12.17
CA SER A 111 6.42 -3.30 -13.63
C SER A 111 5.22 -2.44 -14.06
N LEU A 112 4.12 -2.51 -13.30
CA LEU A 112 2.88 -1.82 -13.59
C LEU A 112 2.87 -0.38 -13.09
N ILE A 113 3.45 -0.14 -11.91
CA ILE A 113 3.26 1.13 -11.20
C ILE A 113 4.55 1.98 -11.14
N ALA A 114 5.74 1.39 -11.14
CA ALA A 114 6.96 2.20 -10.96
C ALA A 114 7.15 3.17 -12.14
N GLY A 115 7.35 4.45 -11.81
CA GLY A 115 7.59 5.52 -12.78
C GLY A 115 6.35 5.96 -13.57
N THR A 116 5.14 5.57 -13.15
CA THR A 116 3.88 6.17 -13.62
C THR A 116 3.54 7.40 -12.77
N ASP A 117 2.72 8.31 -13.30
CA ASP A 117 2.29 9.51 -12.56
C ASP A 117 1.59 9.14 -11.25
N PHE A 118 0.85 8.03 -11.21
CA PHE A 118 0.29 7.46 -9.99
C PHE A 118 1.35 7.27 -8.89
N SER A 119 2.46 6.60 -9.21
CA SER A 119 3.53 6.32 -8.25
C SER A 119 4.30 7.57 -7.83
N GLU A 120 4.51 8.50 -8.77
CA GLU A 120 5.22 9.74 -8.53
C GLU A 120 4.43 10.65 -7.58
N ARG A 121 3.11 10.78 -7.79
CA ARG A 121 2.22 11.55 -6.91
C ARG A 121 2.13 10.97 -5.51
N ILE A 122 1.98 9.64 -5.39
CA ILE A 122 2.00 8.98 -4.07
C ILE A 122 3.30 9.36 -3.34
N ARG A 123 4.45 9.28 -4.01
CA ARG A 123 5.73 9.62 -3.41
C ARG A 123 5.82 11.09 -3.01
N GLU A 124 5.36 12.01 -3.84
CA GLU A 124 5.34 13.44 -3.52
C GLU A 124 4.48 13.74 -2.29
N ARG A 125 3.30 13.13 -2.21
CA ARG A 125 2.37 13.26 -1.09
C ARG A 125 2.96 12.70 0.20
N VAL A 126 3.57 11.52 0.18
CA VAL A 126 4.28 10.97 1.36
C VAL A 126 5.31 11.97 1.94
N TYR A 127 6.05 12.68 1.09
CA TYR A 127 7.06 13.67 1.52
C TYR A 127 6.53 15.11 1.70
N GLY A 128 5.27 15.37 1.36
CA GLY A 128 4.73 16.72 1.19
C GLY A 128 3.52 17.02 2.06
N ASP A 129 2.61 16.07 2.23
CA ASP A 129 1.29 16.29 2.81
C ASP A 129 0.82 15.22 3.81
N GLY A 130 1.68 14.25 4.12
CA GLY A 130 1.43 13.29 5.20
C GLY A 130 0.64 12.05 4.80
N LEU A 131 0.50 11.76 3.50
CA LEU A 131 -0.06 10.50 3.00
C LEU A 131 0.60 9.29 3.67
N VAL A 132 -0.22 8.36 4.16
CA VAL A 132 0.26 7.09 4.72
C VAL A 132 0.36 6.04 3.62
N VAL A 133 1.49 5.35 3.53
CA VAL A 133 1.67 4.24 2.59
C VAL A 133 1.91 2.97 3.38
N ALA A 134 1.13 1.94 3.08
CA ALA A 134 1.20 0.64 3.73
C ALA A 134 1.28 -0.47 2.69
N GLY A 135 2.00 -1.54 2.99
CA GLY A 135 2.14 -2.66 2.07
C GLY A 135 2.35 -3.95 2.81
N THR A 136 1.74 -5.02 2.32
CA THR A 136 1.90 -6.37 2.86
C THR A 136 2.56 -7.30 1.86
N SER A 137 3.47 -8.15 2.33
CA SER A 137 4.19 -9.14 1.50
C SER A 137 4.87 -8.48 0.28
N ALA A 138 4.39 -8.72 -0.94
CA ALA A 138 4.88 -8.04 -2.14
C ALA A 138 4.82 -6.50 -2.06
N GLY A 139 3.74 -5.95 -1.50
CA GLY A 139 3.60 -4.50 -1.30
C GLY A 139 4.67 -3.95 -0.36
N ALA A 140 5.05 -4.71 0.68
CA ALA A 140 6.17 -4.35 1.57
C ALA A 140 7.52 -4.41 0.84
N ALA A 141 7.76 -5.44 0.03
CA ALA A 141 9.00 -5.61 -0.70
C ALA A 141 9.24 -4.49 -1.72
N ALA A 142 8.18 -4.01 -2.38
CA ALA A 142 8.24 -2.95 -3.38
C ALA A 142 8.52 -1.54 -2.81
N MET A 143 8.48 -1.37 -1.49
CA MET A 143 8.73 -0.07 -0.83
C MET A 143 10.22 0.25 -0.66
N SER A 144 11.10 -0.72 -0.88
CA SER A 144 12.55 -0.54 -0.78
C SER A 144 13.17 -0.15 -2.12
N SER A 145 14.18 0.71 -2.08
CA SER A 145 15.03 1.03 -3.25
C SER A 145 15.78 -0.20 -3.79
N VAL A 146 16.00 -1.20 -2.92
CA VAL A 146 16.56 -2.50 -3.25
C VAL A 146 15.55 -3.57 -2.83
N MET A 147 14.93 -4.21 -3.83
CA MET A 147 13.86 -5.18 -3.62
C MET A 147 14.41 -6.61 -3.62
N ILE A 148 14.11 -7.38 -2.56
CA ILE A 148 14.37 -8.83 -2.55
C ILE A 148 13.26 -9.51 -3.34
N ILE A 149 13.61 -10.08 -4.50
CA ILE A 149 12.65 -10.67 -5.44
C ILE A 149 12.42 -12.18 -5.24
N GLY A 150 13.15 -12.79 -4.31
CA GLY A 150 13.07 -14.22 -3.99
C GLY A 150 14.34 -14.73 -3.31
N GLY A 151 14.25 -15.92 -2.73
CA GLY A 151 15.38 -16.62 -2.11
C GLY A 151 15.11 -18.13 -2.07
N ARG A 152 16.16 -18.96 -2.20
CA ARG A 152 16.05 -20.41 -1.98
C ARG A 152 16.09 -20.68 -0.47
N ASN A 153 15.25 -21.61 0.01
CA ASN A 153 15.22 -22.05 1.42
C ASN A 153 16.45 -22.89 1.83
N GLU A 154 17.44 -23.06 0.95
CA GLU A 154 18.65 -23.83 1.23
C GLU A 154 19.61 -22.97 2.07
N GLY A 155 19.43 -23.00 3.39
CA GLY A 155 20.34 -22.37 4.36
C GLY A 155 19.69 -21.51 5.43
N THR A 156 18.35 -21.48 5.54
CA THR A 156 17.70 -20.78 6.64
C THR A 156 18.04 -21.46 7.96
N VAL A 157 18.90 -20.83 8.77
CA VAL A 157 19.17 -21.27 10.14
C VAL A 157 17.88 -21.10 10.94
N ARG A 158 17.16 -22.20 11.13
CA ARG A 158 16.10 -22.25 12.13
C ARG A 158 16.76 -22.34 13.50
N ARG A 159 16.33 -21.51 14.44
CA ARG A 159 16.59 -21.82 15.85
C ARG A 159 15.83 -23.11 16.15
N GLU A 160 16.55 -24.14 16.57
CA GLU A 160 15.93 -25.26 17.27
C GLU A 160 15.48 -24.75 18.65
N ASP A 161 14.27 -25.13 19.04
CA ASP A 161 13.66 -24.78 20.33
C ASP A 161 14.41 -25.40 21.53
#